data_AF-A0A1Y2H018-F1
#
_entry.id   AF-A0A1Y2H018-F1
#
_cell.length_a   1.000
_cell.length_b   1.000
_cell.length_c   1.000
_cell.angle_alpha   90.00
_cell.angle_beta   90.00
_cell.angle_gamma   90.00
#
_symmetry.space_group_name_H-M   'P 1'
#
loop_
_entity.id
_entity.type
_entity.pdbx_description
1 polymer ?
#
loop_
_entity_poly.entity_id
_entity_poly.type
_entity_poly.pdbx_seq_one_letter_code
_entity_poly.pdbx_strand_id
1 'polypeptide(L)'
;MKEIKLTFMIYKWSKGKVKDKANNAVILDKATYDKLMKEVPTYKLVSPSVLVDRLRINGSLARMAIRELVKQGLIVPVSTHGAQLIYTRATGAGGDEEKKSAKKAAAADDEE
;
A
#
# COMPACT_ATOMS: atom_id res chain seq x y z
N MET A 1 26.70 1.90 61.43
CA MET A 1 26.46 0.47 61.13
C MET A 1 24.96 0.25 61.18
N LYS A 2 24.40 -0.43 60.16
CA LYS A 2 22.96 -0.66 59.86
C LYS A 2 22.30 0.51 59.12
N GLU A 3 21.79 0.37 57.91
CA GLU A 3 21.75 -0.75 56.96
C GLU A 3 21.44 -0.11 55.59
N ILE A 4 22.20 -0.49 54.58
CA ILE A 4 21.87 -0.28 53.17
C ILE A 4 20.73 -1.26 52.84
N LYS A 5 19.52 -0.77 52.63
CA LYS A 5 18.43 -1.48 51.93
C LYS A 5 17.72 -0.44 51.06
N LEU A 6 18.21 -0.25 49.85
CA LEU A 6 17.66 -0.91 48.67
C LEU A 6 16.15 -0.66 48.51
N THR A 7 15.81 0.56 48.13
CA THR A 7 14.69 0.84 47.24
C THR A 7 15.13 1.90 46.24
N PHE A 8 16.15 1.53 45.45
CA PHE A 8 16.24 2.01 44.07
C PHE A 8 15.07 1.39 43.29
N MET A 9 13.85 1.72 43.71
CA MET A 9 12.62 1.41 43.01
C MET A 9 12.55 2.45 41.89
N ILE A 10 13.15 2.11 40.77
CA ILE A 10 13.21 2.92 39.55
C ILE A 10 11.77 3.28 39.17
N TYR A 11 11.38 4.52 39.47
CA TYR A 11 10.13 5.12 39.06
C TYR A 11 10.22 5.33 37.55
N LYS A 12 9.79 4.33 36.77
CA LYS A 12 9.82 4.38 35.30
C LYS A 12 8.82 5.43 34.82
N TRP A 13 9.28 6.68 34.66
CA TRP A 13 8.48 7.84 34.24
C TRP A 13 8.07 7.77 32.75
N SER A 14 8.64 6.88 31.95
CA SER A 14 8.19 6.70 30.57
C SER A 14 7.02 5.70 30.51
N LYS A 15 5.80 6.20 30.70
CA LYS A 15 4.57 5.48 30.30
C LYS A 15 4.22 5.88 28.88
N GLY A 16 4.34 4.93 27.96
CA GLY A 16 3.80 5.00 26.61
C GLY A 16 4.72 5.63 25.57
N LYS A 17 5.42 4.78 24.80
CA LYS A 17 5.86 5.11 23.44
C LYS A 17 5.09 4.23 22.46
N VAL A 18 3.77 4.18 22.62
CA VAL A 18 2.91 3.44 21.69
C VAL A 18 2.30 4.48 20.78
N LYS A 19 2.74 4.47 19.52
CA LYS A 19 2.10 5.21 18.43
C LYS A 19 0.62 4.82 18.40
N ASP A 20 -0.26 5.80 18.25
CA ASP A 20 -1.71 5.60 18.23
C ASP A 20 -2.12 4.38 17.40
N LYS A 21 -3.13 3.66 17.88
CA LYS A 21 -3.62 2.43 17.26
C LYS A 21 -3.98 2.72 15.79
N ALA A 22 -3.18 2.20 14.87
CA ALA A 22 -3.46 2.33 13.45
C ALA A 22 -4.72 1.51 13.12
N ASN A 23 -5.77 2.19 12.65
CA ASN A 23 -6.98 1.54 12.16
C ASN A 23 -6.81 1.25 10.66
N ASN A 24 -6.38 0.04 10.35
CA ASN A 24 -6.23 -0.46 8.99
C ASN A 24 -7.52 -1.14 8.53
N ALA A 25 -7.95 -0.87 7.31
CA ALA A 25 -9.11 -1.51 6.71
C ALA A 25 -8.82 -2.99 6.39
N VAL A 26 -9.78 -3.85 6.73
CA VAL A 26 -9.73 -5.31 6.49
C VAL A 26 -10.49 -5.71 5.22
N ILE A 27 -11.40 -4.85 4.76
CA ILE A 27 -12.24 -5.08 3.58
C ILE A 27 -11.92 -3.99 2.55
N LEU A 28 -11.92 -4.35 1.27
CA LEU A 28 -11.76 -3.42 0.15
C LEU A 28 -13.12 -2.82 -0.20
N ASP A 29 -13.30 -1.54 0.11
CA ASP A 29 -14.43 -0.77 -0.38
C ASP A 29 -14.20 -0.38 -1.85
N LYS A 30 -15.28 -0.19 -2.62
CA LYS A 30 -15.19 0.23 -4.02
C LYS A 30 -14.31 1.47 -4.20
N ALA A 31 -14.46 2.46 -3.32
CA ALA A 31 -13.65 3.69 -3.34
C ALA A 31 -12.16 3.44 -3.07
N THR A 32 -11.79 2.41 -2.30
CA THR A 32 -10.38 2.06 -2.04
C THR A 32 -9.78 1.25 -3.18
N TYR A 33 -10.60 0.44 -3.85
CA TYR A 33 -10.21 -0.33 -5.03
C TYR A 33 -9.86 0.60 -6.20
N ASP A 34 -10.69 1.59 -6.47
CA ASP A 34 -10.45 2.57 -7.55
C ASP A 34 -9.17 3.40 -7.30
N LYS A 35 -8.87 3.71 -6.03
CA LYS A 35 -7.62 4.37 -5.64
C LYS A 35 -6.42 3.47 -5.84
N LEU A 36 -6.51 2.20 -5.46
CA LEU A 36 -5.44 1.23 -5.60
C LEU A 36 -5.03 1.07 -7.08
N MET A 37 -6.01 0.96 -7.99
CA MET A 37 -5.75 0.79 -9.41
C MET A 37 -5.04 2.01 -10.04
N LYS A 38 -5.38 3.22 -9.59
CA LYS A 38 -4.80 4.47 -10.11
C LYS A 38 -3.46 4.81 -9.48
N GLU A 39 -3.33 4.63 -8.18
CA GLU A 39 -2.17 5.10 -7.42
C GLU A 39 -0.99 4.13 -7.49
N VAL A 40 -1.23 2.82 -7.47
CA VAL A 40 -0.14 1.83 -7.39
C VAL A 40 0.84 1.89 -8.58
N PRO A 41 0.38 2.06 -9.83
CA PRO A 41 1.29 2.19 -10.98
C PRO A 41 2.12 3.49 -10.97
N THR A 42 1.68 4.52 -10.25
CA THR A 42 2.43 5.79 -10.16
C THR A 42 3.65 5.68 -9.26
N TYR A 43 3.60 4.77 -8.27
CA TYR A 43 4.66 4.61 -7.28
C TYR A 43 5.94 4.02 -7.89
N LYS A 44 7.08 4.61 -7.52
CA LYS A 44 8.40 4.08 -7.92
C LYS A 44 8.70 2.74 -7.23
N LEU A 45 8.35 2.63 -5.95
CA LEU A 45 8.55 1.44 -5.12
C LEU A 45 7.20 0.92 -4.66
N VAL A 46 6.87 -0.31 -5.04
CA VAL A 46 5.66 -1.01 -4.62
C VAL A 46 6.07 -2.15 -3.69
N SER A 47 5.63 -2.08 -2.44
CA SER A 47 5.84 -3.13 -1.44
C SER A 47 4.66 -3.16 -0.46
N PRO A 48 4.43 -4.29 0.25
CA PRO A 48 3.30 -4.40 1.18
C PRO A 48 3.28 -3.29 2.24
N SER A 49 4.45 -2.89 2.76
CA SER A 49 4.57 -1.85 3.77
C SER A 49 4.17 -0.47 3.24
N VAL A 50 4.57 -0.15 2.00
CA VAL A 50 4.21 1.14 1.38
C VAL A 50 2.69 1.26 1.19
N LEU A 51 2.02 0.17 0.82
CA LEU A 51 0.56 0.18 0.65
C LEU A 51 -0.18 0.35 1.98
N VAL A 52 0.34 -0.24 3.06
CA VAL A 52 -0.20 -0.09 4.42
C VAL A 52 -0.14 1.37 4.88
N ASP A 53 0.97 2.07 4.61
CA ASP A 53 1.15 3.46 5.03
C ASP A 53 0.27 4.44 4.25
N ARG A 54 0.13 4.23 2.93
CA ARG A 54 -0.59 5.14 2.02
C ARG A 54 -2.10 4.92 2.01
N LEU A 55 -2.51 3.69 1.73
CA LEU A 55 -3.92 3.33 1.53
C LEU A 55 -4.61 2.89 2.83
N ARG A 56 -3.86 2.78 3.94
CA ARG A 56 -4.36 2.31 5.25
C ARG A 56 -5.07 0.96 5.17
N ILE A 57 -4.59 0.08 4.29
CA ILE A 57 -5.06 -1.30 4.16
C ILE A 57 -4.23 -2.25 5.03
N ASN A 58 -4.77 -3.43 5.32
CA ASN A 58 -4.03 -4.49 6.01
C ASN A 58 -2.93 -5.12 5.12
N GLY A 59 -1.87 -5.59 5.77
CA GLY A 59 -0.74 -6.23 5.08
C GLY A 59 -1.12 -7.54 4.36
N SER A 60 -2.17 -8.25 4.81
CA SER A 60 -2.71 -9.41 4.10
C SER A 60 -3.33 -9.01 2.76
N LEU A 61 -4.19 -7.99 2.76
CA LEU A 61 -4.80 -7.44 1.54
C LEU A 61 -3.74 -6.88 0.59
N ALA A 62 -2.76 -6.15 1.11
CA ALA A 62 -1.68 -5.60 0.30
C ALA A 62 -0.94 -6.68 -0.50
N ARG A 63 -0.68 -7.86 0.10
CA ARG A 63 -0.08 -9.00 -0.60
C ARG A 63 -0.99 -9.59 -1.68
N MET A 64 -2.30 -9.65 -1.42
CA MET A 64 -3.27 -10.12 -2.42
C MET A 64 -3.39 -9.14 -3.58
N ALA A 65 -3.52 -7.85 -3.30
CA ALA A 65 -3.60 -6.78 -4.30
C ALA A 65 -2.36 -6.76 -5.20
N ILE A 66 -1.15 -6.94 -4.64
CA ILE A 66 0.08 -7.06 -5.44
C ILE A 66 -0.01 -8.26 -6.40
N ARG A 67 -0.53 -9.41 -5.97
CA ARG A 67 -0.70 -10.58 -6.86
C ARG A 67 -1.69 -10.29 -7.98
N GLU A 68 -2.75 -9.54 -7.72
CA GLU A 68 -3.73 -9.14 -8.74
C GLU A 68 -3.13 -8.13 -9.73
N LEU A 69 -2.39 -7.14 -9.25
CA LEU A 69 -1.71 -6.16 -10.09
C LEU A 69 -0.61 -6.78 -10.95
N VAL A 70 0.07 -7.82 -10.46
CA VAL A 70 1.01 -8.62 -11.25
C VAL A 70 0.27 -9.41 -12.33
N LYS A 71 -0.89 -10.02 -12.02
CA LYS A 71 -1.71 -10.71 -13.03
C LYS A 71 -2.20 -9.76 -14.13
N GLN A 72 -2.52 -8.52 -13.76
CA GLN A 72 -2.93 -7.47 -14.70
C GLN A 72 -1.75 -6.85 -15.47
N GLY A 73 -0.49 -7.11 -15.06
CA GLY A 73 0.70 -6.61 -15.74
C GLY A 73 1.06 -5.15 -15.46
N LEU A 74 0.45 -4.52 -14.45
CA LEU A 74 0.71 -3.11 -14.12
C LEU A 74 2.04 -2.89 -13.37
N ILE A 75 2.51 -3.92 -12.66
CA ILE A 75 3.74 -3.88 -11.87
C ILE A 75 4.64 -5.05 -12.22
N VAL A 76 5.95 -4.81 -12.18
CA VAL A 76 7.00 -5.78 -12.50
C VAL A 76 7.71 -6.21 -11.22
N PRO A 77 7.94 -7.52 -11.01
CA PRO A 77 8.75 -7.99 -9.89
C PRO A 77 10.23 -7.63 -10.11
N VAL A 78 10.88 -7.10 -9.07
CA VAL A 78 12.34 -6.90 -9.06
C VAL A 78 13.01 -7.99 -8.23
N SER A 79 12.52 -8.20 -7.02
CA SER A 79 13.04 -9.22 -6.11
C SER A 79 11.91 -9.85 -5.30
N THR A 80 11.82 -11.17 -5.38
CA THR A 80 10.82 -11.97 -4.67
C THR A 80 11.53 -12.83 -3.63
N HIS A 81 11.55 -12.35 -2.38
CA HIS A 81 12.04 -13.07 -1.22
C HIS A 81 10.89 -13.32 -0.23
N GLY A 82 10.96 -14.39 0.58
CA GLY A 82 9.87 -14.72 1.51
C GLY A 82 9.57 -13.62 2.53
N ALA A 83 10.60 -12.89 2.97
CA ALA A 83 10.46 -11.78 3.91
C ALA A 83 10.15 -10.43 3.23
N GLN A 84 10.51 -10.26 1.95
CA GLN A 84 10.41 -8.97 1.26
C GLN A 84 9.94 -9.15 -0.18
N LEU A 85 8.89 -8.40 -0.51
CA LEU A 85 8.27 -8.36 -1.82
C LEU A 85 8.51 -6.98 -2.42
N ILE A 86 9.38 -6.90 -3.43
CA ILE A 86 9.81 -5.65 -4.06
C ILE A 86 9.35 -5.64 -5.52
N TYR A 87 8.48 -4.69 -5.82
CA TYR A 87 7.92 -4.45 -7.15
C TYR A 87 8.17 -3.01 -7.57
N THR A 88 8.18 -2.80 -8.88
CA THR A 88 8.27 -1.47 -9.49
C THR A 88 7.17 -1.31 -10.52
N ARG A 89 6.85 -0.06 -10.86
CA ARG A 89 5.97 0.24 -12.00
C ARG A 89 6.53 -0.35 -13.30
N ALA A 90 5.66 -0.77 -14.20
CA ALA A 90 6.05 -1.18 -15.54
C ALA A 90 6.52 0.03 -16.36
N THR A 91 7.79 0.06 -16.79
CA THR A 91 8.39 1.19 -17.51
C THR A 91 8.11 1.21 -19.01
N GLY A 92 7.31 0.27 -19.54
CA GLY A 92 7.12 0.11 -20.99
C GLY A 92 5.70 -0.06 -21.50
N ALA A 93 4.65 -0.11 -20.67
CA ALA A 93 3.32 -0.51 -21.15
C ALA A 93 2.11 -0.01 -20.32
N GLY A 94 2.22 1.02 -19.49
CA GLY A 94 1.16 1.38 -18.54
C GLY A 94 0.87 2.86 -18.45
N GLY A 95 0.36 3.46 -19.53
CA GLY A 95 -0.05 4.87 -19.54
C GLY A 95 -1.12 5.25 -20.56
N ASP A 96 -1.29 4.50 -21.64
CA ASP A 96 -2.07 4.99 -22.79
C ASP A 96 -3.29 4.14 -23.22
N GLU A 97 -3.51 2.95 -22.67
CA GLU A 97 -4.63 2.12 -23.14
C GLU A 97 -6.01 2.53 -22.58
N GLU A 98 -6.08 3.19 -21.41
CA GLU A 98 -7.35 3.71 -20.88
C GLU A 98 -7.76 5.08 -21.46
N LYS A 99 -6.83 5.85 -22.06
CA LYS A 99 -7.17 7.13 -22.70
C LYS A 99 -7.70 6.98 -24.14
N LYS A 100 -7.52 5.81 -24.77
CA LYS A 100 -7.97 5.57 -26.14
C LYS A 100 -9.42 5.07 -26.24
N SER A 101 -9.93 4.38 -25.20
CA SER A 101 -11.32 3.93 -25.16
C SER A 101 -12.30 5.05 -24.79
N ALA A 102 -11.93 6.00 -23.92
CA ALA A 102 -12.77 7.14 -23.57
C ALA A 102 -12.85 8.22 -24.68
N LYS A 103 -11.81 8.38 -25.52
CA LYS A 103 -11.82 9.37 -26.62
C LYS A 103 -12.54 8.88 -27.89
N LYS A 104 -12.83 7.57 -28.03
CA LYS A 104 -13.57 7.02 -29.17
C LYS A 104 -15.10 7.05 -28.98
N ALA A 105 -15.60 7.18 -27.75
CA ALA A 105 -17.03 7.27 -27.48
C ALA A 105 -17.60 8.70 -27.65
N ALA A 106 -16.78 9.74 -27.45
CA ALA A 106 -17.24 11.14 -27.54
C ALA A 106 -17.24 11.72 -28.97
N ALA A 107 -16.96 10.92 -30.00
CA ALA A 107 -16.88 11.36 -31.40
C ALA A 107 -17.93 10.70 -32.31
N ALA A 108 -19.00 10.13 -31.74
CA ALA A 108 -19.99 9.35 -32.49
C ALA A 108 -21.46 9.79 -32.29
N ASP A 109 -21.74 10.88 -31.57
CA ASP A 109 -23.12 11.37 -31.30
C ASP A 109 -23.41 12.78 -31.91
N ASP A 110 -22.77 13.11 -33.03
CA ASP A 110 -23.12 14.28 -33.86
C ASP A 110 -22.96 13.89 -35.34
N GLU A 111 -23.91 13.09 -35.87
CA GLU A 111 -24.46 13.22 -37.24
C GLU A 111 -25.67 12.30 -37.44
N GLU A 112 -26.80 12.96 -37.77
CA GLU A 112 -28.20 12.55 -38.03
C GLU A 112 -29.10 12.11 -36.87
#